data_AF-A0A932VUI7-F1
#
_entry.id   AF-A0A932VUI7-F1
#
_cell.length_a   1.000
_cell.length_b   1.000
_cell.length_c   1.000
_cell.angle_alpha   90.00
_cell.angle_beta   90.00
_cell.angle_gamma   90.00
#
_symmetry.space_group_name_H-M   'P 1'
#
loop_
_entity.id
_entity.type
_entity.pdbx_description
1 polymer ?
#
loop_
_entity_poly.entity_id
_entity_poly.type
_entity_poly.pdbx_seq_one_letter_code
_entity_poly.pdbx_strand_id
1 'polypeptide(L)'
;MLFRKSLTVMLLALALGALSILTAERPAQAAASQPAPQITPCDPIVNGIASFVFPGWGQYLNGERGKKLLIHISIGLGLDLTIIYLWGSSDGNFARIGRLLWGIVSGFDAANGCNAKQGSRL
;
A
#
# COMPACT_ATOMS: atom_id res chain seq x y z
N MET A 1 -29.44 5.39 -22.10
CA MET A 1 -28.59 4.18 -22.21
C MET A 1 -27.32 4.18 -21.32
N LEU A 2 -26.87 5.30 -20.73
CA LEU A 2 -25.68 5.33 -19.86
C LEU A 2 -25.90 4.71 -18.45
N PHE A 3 -27.09 4.84 -17.87
CA PHE A 3 -27.40 4.36 -16.52
C PHE A 3 -27.27 2.83 -16.37
N ARG A 4 -27.56 2.08 -17.43
CA ARG A 4 -27.43 0.61 -17.44
C ARG A 4 -25.98 0.15 -17.41
N LYS A 5 -25.06 0.88 -18.05
CA LYS A 5 -23.63 0.51 -18.11
C LYS A 5 -22.93 0.70 -16.75
N SER A 6 -23.26 1.75 -16.01
CA SER A 6 -22.70 1.98 -14.66
C SER A 6 -23.12 0.91 -13.65
N LEU A 7 -24.37 0.44 -13.72
CA LEU A 7 -24.85 -0.62 -12.83
C LEU A 7 -24.11 -1.94 -13.09
N THR A 8 -23.85 -2.29 -14.35
CA THR A 8 -23.12 -3.52 -14.70
C THR A 8 -21.67 -3.47 -14.24
N VAL A 9 -20.99 -2.32 -14.36
CA VAL A 9 -19.61 -2.14 -13.88
C VAL A 9 -19.53 -2.19 -12.36
N MET A 10 -20.51 -1.59 -11.67
CA MET A 10 -20.57 -1.62 -10.20
C MET A 10 -20.85 -3.04 -9.66
N LEU A 11 -21.75 -3.79 -10.31
CA LEU A 11 -22.01 -5.20 -9.97
C LEU A 11 -20.79 -6.09 -10.26
N LEU A 12 -20.06 -5.83 -11.34
CA LEU A 12 -18.83 -6.56 -11.65
C LEU A 12 -17.74 -6.29 -10.62
N ALA A 13 -17.58 -5.04 -10.18
CA ALA A 13 -16.62 -4.66 -9.13
C ALA A 13 -16.98 -5.29 -7.76
N LEU A 14 -18.27 -5.36 -7.42
CA LEU A 14 -18.75 -6.05 -6.22
C LEU A 14 -18.52 -7.57 -6.30
N ALA A 15 -18.76 -8.18 -7.47
CA ALA A 15 -18.51 -9.60 -7.68
C ALA A 15 -17.02 -9.96 -7.61
N LEU A 16 -16.14 -9.13 -8.19
CA LEU A 16 -14.69 -9.29 -8.09
C LEU A 16 -14.20 -9.10 -6.65
N GLY A 17 -14.72 -8.10 -5.93
CA GLY A 17 -14.43 -7.88 -4.52
C GLY A 17 -14.84 -9.07 -3.63
N ALA A 18 -16.03 -9.64 -3.85
CA ALA A 18 -16.50 -10.82 -3.13
C ALA A 18 -15.69 -12.08 -3.47
N LEU A 19 -15.22 -12.23 -4.71
CA LEU A 19 -14.39 -13.37 -5.12
C LEU A 19 -13.03 -13.37 -4.38
N SER A 20 -12.43 -12.20 -4.16
CA SER A 20 -11.22 -12.05 -3.33
C SER A 20 -11.42 -12.46 -1.87
N ILE A 21 -12.65 -12.34 -1.35
CA ILE A 21 -12.98 -12.74 0.03
C ILE A 21 -13.21 -14.26 0.10
N LEU A 22 -13.88 -14.85 -0.90
CA LEU A 22 -14.11 -16.31 -0.93
C LEU A 22 -12.84 -17.12 -1.19
N THR A 23 -11.84 -16.60 -1.90
CA THR A 23 -10.54 -17.29 -2.06
C THR A 23 -9.59 -17.12 -0.86
N ALA A 24 -9.98 -16.31 0.14
CA ALA A 24 -9.21 -16.14 1.37
C ALA A 24 -9.45 -17.27 2.39
N GLU A 25 -10.41 -18.17 2.15
CA GLU A 25 -10.62 -19.38 2.95
C GLU A 25 -9.65 -20.48 2.53
N ARG A 26 -8.38 -20.29 2.90
CA ARG A 26 -7.42 -21.39 2.96
C ARG A 26 -7.91 -22.36 4.06
N PRO A 27 -7.93 -23.68 3.83
CA PRO A 27 -8.41 -24.62 4.82
C PRO A 27 -7.61 -24.45 6.10
N ALA A 28 -8.32 -24.50 7.24
CA ALA A 28 -7.75 -24.57 8.57
C ALA A 28 -6.90 -25.83 8.71
N GLN A 29 -5.68 -25.79 8.18
CA GLN A 29 -4.63 -26.73 8.53
C GLN A 29 -4.16 -26.34 9.92
N ALA A 30 -4.32 -27.29 10.83
CA ALA A 30 -3.81 -27.27 12.19
C ALA A 30 -2.36 -26.76 12.21
N ALA A 31 -2.20 -25.47 12.50
CA ALA A 31 -0.90 -24.88 12.75
C ALA A 31 -0.54 -25.24 14.19
N ALA A 32 0.26 -26.29 14.32
CA ALA A 32 1.07 -26.55 15.50
C ALA A 32 1.66 -25.21 15.97
N SER A 33 1.50 -24.93 17.27
CA SER A 33 1.90 -23.73 18.00
C SER A 33 3.10 -23.01 17.37
N GLN A 34 2.82 -22.10 16.43
CA GLN A 34 3.85 -21.22 15.88
C GLN A 34 4.18 -20.20 16.97
N PRO A 35 5.47 -19.98 17.30
CA PRO A 35 5.85 -18.91 18.21
C PRO A 35 5.28 -17.60 17.68
N ALA A 36 4.70 -16.80 18.57
CA ALA A 36 4.11 -15.50 18.21
C ALA A 36 5.07 -14.74 17.29
N PRO A 37 4.60 -14.16 16.17
CA PRO A 37 5.47 -13.52 15.20
C PRO A 37 6.30 -12.46 15.92
N GLN A 38 7.61 -12.68 16.02
CA GLN A 38 8.51 -11.64 16.50
C GLN A 38 8.50 -10.55 15.43
N ILE A 39 7.77 -9.47 15.67
CA ILE A 39 7.80 -8.28 14.83
C ILE A 39 9.22 -7.74 14.91
N THR A 40 10.05 -8.14 13.96
CA THR A 40 11.39 -7.58 13.82
C THR A 40 11.26 -6.15 13.30
N PRO A 41 12.21 -5.24 13.62
CA PRO A 41 12.21 -3.88 13.08
C PRO A 41 12.17 -3.81 11.54
N CYS A 42 12.41 -4.93 10.85
CA CYS A 42 12.34 -5.04 9.41
C CYS A 42 11.35 -6.12 8.93
N ASP A 43 10.11 -6.08 9.41
CA ASP A 43 9.01 -6.83 8.82
C ASP A 43 8.59 -6.18 7.48
N PRO A 44 8.70 -6.87 6.33
CA PRO A 44 8.40 -6.30 5.02
C PRO A 44 6.91 -5.96 4.85
N ILE A 45 6.00 -6.70 5.50
CA ILE A 45 4.56 -6.45 5.41
C ILE A 45 4.23 -5.19 6.21
N VAL A 46 4.70 -5.09 7.45
CA VAL A 46 4.44 -3.93 8.31
C VAL A 46 5.02 -2.66 7.68
N ASN A 47 6.26 -2.71 7.20
CA ASN A 47 6.91 -1.56 6.58
C ASN A 47 6.27 -1.19 5.24
N GLY A 48 5.85 -2.18 4.45
CA GLY A 48 5.13 -1.94 3.20
C GLY A 48 3.78 -1.27 3.41
N ILE A 49 2.97 -1.77 4.36
CA ILE A 49 1.68 -1.16 4.70
C ILE A 49 1.88 0.25 5.27
N ALA A 50 2.87 0.42 6.16
CA ALA A 50 3.17 1.73 6.75
C ALA A 50 3.48 2.78 5.66
N SER A 51 4.33 2.44 4.68
CA SER A 51 4.65 3.34 3.56
C SER A 51 3.55 3.50 2.53
N PHE A 52 2.63 2.54 2.41
CA PHE A 52 1.44 2.70 1.57
C PHE A 52 0.52 3.79 2.11
N VAL A 53 0.23 3.73 3.41
CA VAL A 53 -0.64 4.70 4.08
C VAL A 53 0.07 6.06 4.19
N PHE A 54 1.28 6.06 4.74
CA PHE A 54 2.11 7.23 4.96
C PHE A 54 3.43 7.08 4.20
N PRO A 55 3.54 7.61 2.97
CA PRO A 55 4.75 7.55 2.17
C PRO A 55 6.01 7.91 2.98
N GLY A 56 6.95 6.96 3.05
CA GLY A 56 8.20 7.11 3.78
C GLY A 56 8.22 6.42 5.15
N TRP A 57 7.08 6.10 5.75
CA TRP A 57 7.04 5.54 7.10
C TRP A 57 7.75 4.19 7.23
N GLY A 58 7.57 3.31 6.25
CA GLY A 58 8.30 2.04 6.15
C GLY A 58 9.82 2.21 5.98
N GLN A 59 10.26 3.22 5.22
CA GLN A 59 11.69 3.58 5.13
C GLN A 59 12.22 4.12 6.46
N TYR A 60 11.39 4.82 7.24
CA TYR A 60 11.77 5.28 8.57
C TYR A 60 11.95 4.11 9.55
N LEU A 61 11.01 3.17 9.54
CA LEU A 61 10.98 1.98 10.39
C LEU A 61 12.13 1.01 10.05
N ASN A 62 12.38 0.79 8.76
CA ASN A 62 13.45 -0.11 8.32
C ASN A 62 14.87 0.51 8.42
N GLY A 63 14.98 1.78 8.80
CA GLY A 63 16.26 2.50 9.00
C GLY A 63 16.84 3.18 7.74
N GLU A 64 16.13 3.19 6.61
CA GLU A 64 16.52 3.92 5.38
C GLU A 64 16.16 5.42 5.43
N ARG A 65 16.52 6.09 6.53
CA ARG A 65 16.09 7.48 6.86
C ARG A 65 16.73 8.59 6.03
N GLY A 66 17.54 8.25 5.04
CA GLY A 66 18.25 9.22 4.20
C GLY A 66 17.40 9.75 3.04
N LYS A 67 18.06 9.89 1.87
CA LYS A 67 17.43 10.40 0.64
C LYS A 67 16.14 9.68 0.26
N LYS A 68 16.05 8.36 0.47
CA LYS A 68 14.87 7.56 0.11
C LYS A 68 13.62 7.98 0.89
N LEU A 69 13.74 8.08 2.22
CA LEU A 69 12.66 8.56 3.10
C LEU A 69 12.14 9.92 2.63
N LEU A 70 13.07 10.86 2.39
CA LEU A 70 12.73 12.22 2.01
C LEU A 70 11.97 12.27 0.68
N ILE A 71 12.40 11.51 -0.34
CA ILE A 71 11.70 11.45 -1.63
C ILE A 71 10.24 11.00 -1.44
N HIS A 72 10.00 9.99 -0.61
CA HIS A 72 8.67 9.45 -0.40
C HIS A 72 7.74 10.43 0.30
N ILE A 73 8.25 11.09 1.34
CA ILE A 73 7.53 12.13 2.06
C ILE A 73 7.26 13.33 1.15
N SER A 74 8.28 13.83 0.43
CA SER A 74 8.15 15.04 -0.40
C SER A 74 7.13 14.86 -1.52
N ILE A 75 7.16 13.72 -2.22
CA ILE A 75 6.20 13.44 -3.29
C ILE A 75 4.80 13.21 -2.71
N GLY A 76 4.68 12.49 -1.59
CA GLY A 76 3.40 12.30 -0.90
C GLY A 76 2.76 13.63 -0.51
N LEU A 77 3.54 14.52 0.13
CA LEU A 77 3.11 15.84 0.54
C LEU A 77 2.76 16.73 -0.66
N GLY A 78 3.54 16.69 -1.74
CA GLY A 78 3.23 17.42 -2.97
C GLY A 78 1.89 16.98 -3.59
N LEU A 79 1.62 15.67 -3.60
CA LEU A 79 0.35 15.14 -4.08
C LEU A 79 -0.82 15.53 -3.17
N ASP A 80 -0.65 15.45 -1.86
CA ASP A 80 -1.67 15.82 -0.88
C ASP A 80 -2.01 17.33 -0.98
N LEU A 81 -1.00 18.20 -1.11
CA LEU A 81 -1.20 19.63 -1.36
C LEU A 81 -1.91 19.88 -2.69
N THR A 82 -1.56 19.15 -3.74
CA THR A 82 -2.22 19.25 -5.06
C THR A 82 -3.69 18.86 -4.96
N ILE A 83 -4.03 17.80 -4.20
CA ILE A 83 -5.42 17.37 -3.97
C ILE A 83 -6.21 18.46 -3.23
N ILE A 84 -5.61 19.10 -2.23
CA ILE A 84 -6.24 20.19 -1.47
C ILE A 84 -6.45 21.40 -2.39
N TYR A 85 -5.44 21.78 -3.17
CA TYR A 85 -5.51 22.94 -4.07
C TYR A 85 -6.55 22.75 -5.18
N LEU A 86 -6.66 21.54 -5.73
CA LEU A 86 -7.55 21.19 -6.83
C LEU A 86 -8.87 20.55 -6.35
N TRP A 87 -9.25 20.76 -5.09
CA TRP A 87 -10.39 20.08 -4.49
C TRP A 87 -11.69 20.31 -5.28
N GLY A 88 -12.40 19.22 -5.59
CA GLY A 88 -13.66 19.28 -6.34
C GLY A 88 -13.51 19.41 -7.87
N SER A 89 -12.29 19.52 -8.39
CA SER A 89 -12.02 19.51 -9.84
C SER A 89 -11.72 18.10 -10.38
N SER A 90 -11.82 17.93 -11.70
CA SER A 90 -11.35 16.72 -12.39
C SER A 90 -9.85 16.48 -12.19
N ASP A 91 -9.06 17.55 -12.10
CA ASP A 91 -7.61 17.51 -11.93
C ASP A 91 -7.23 17.01 -10.53
N GLY A 92 -8.05 17.34 -9.53
CA GLY A 92 -7.95 16.77 -8.18
C GLY A 92 -8.16 15.25 -8.16
N ASN A 93 -8.96 14.68 -9.07
CA ASN A 93 -9.10 13.23 -9.18
C ASN A 93 -7.84 12.56 -9.74
N PHE A 94 -7.15 13.19 -10.69
CA PHE A 94 -5.85 12.69 -11.17
C PHE A 94 -4.80 12.71 -10.06
N ALA A 95 -4.75 13.77 -9.25
CA ALA A 95 -3.86 13.84 -8.10
C ALA A 95 -4.15 12.75 -7.06
N ARG A 96 -5.44 12.41 -6.82
CA ARG A 96 -5.84 11.29 -5.95
C ARG A 96 -5.39 9.93 -6.47
N ILE A 97 -5.52 9.69 -7.79
CA ILE A 97 -5.00 8.48 -8.43
C ILE A 97 -3.48 8.43 -8.29
N GLY A 98 -2.80 9.55 -8.55
CA GLY A 98 -1.36 9.68 -8.34
C GLY A 98 -0.94 9.37 -6.90
N ARG A 99 -1.70 9.85 -5.91
CA ARG A 99 -1.45 9.59 -4.49
C ARG A 99 -1.61 8.12 -4.12
N LEU A 100 -2.60 7.44 -4.69
CA LEU A 100 -2.78 5.99 -4.52
C LEU A 100 -1.61 5.22 -5.13
N LEU A 101 -1.26 5.50 -6.38
CA LEU A 101 -0.12 4.86 -7.06
C LEU A 101 1.19 5.10 -6.31
N TRP A 102 1.40 6.32 -5.81
CA TRP A 102 2.57 6.65 -5.02
C TRP A 102 2.63 5.88 -3.70
N GLY A 103 1.49 5.68 -3.03
CA GLY A 103 1.39 4.81 -1.86
C GLY A 103 1.83 3.38 -2.19
N ILE A 104 1.33 2.81 -3.29
CA ILE A 104 1.71 1.46 -3.73
C ILE A 104 3.23 1.37 -3.95
N VAL A 105 3.80 2.30 -4.71
CA VAL A 105 5.26 2.37 -4.96
C VAL A 105 6.03 2.48 -3.64
N SER A 106 5.59 3.35 -2.75
CA SER A 106 6.23 3.59 -1.45
C SER A 106 6.23 2.35 -0.57
N GLY A 107 5.12 1.62 -0.55
CA GLY A 107 4.97 0.38 0.18
C GLY A 107 5.86 -0.74 -0.38
N PHE A 108 5.89 -0.91 -1.70
CA PHE A 108 6.77 -1.90 -2.33
C PHE A 108 8.25 -1.61 -2.06
N ASP A 109 8.70 -0.36 -2.17
CA ASP A 109 10.09 0.00 -1.88
C ASP A 109 10.46 -0.28 -0.41
N ALA A 110 9.58 0.03 0.53
CA ALA A 110 9.81 -0.25 1.95
C ALA A 110 9.88 -1.75 2.27
N ALA A 111 9.01 -2.56 1.66
CA ALA A 111 9.02 -4.02 1.79
C ALA A 111 10.30 -4.61 1.17
N ASN A 112 10.69 -4.15 -0.01
CA ASN A 112 11.90 -4.60 -0.70
C ASN A 112 13.17 -4.22 0.07
N GLY A 113 13.21 -3.04 0.68
CA GLY A 113 14.31 -2.63 1.57
C GLY A 113 14.51 -3.60 2.74
N CYS A 114 13.43 -4.19 3.27
CA CYS A 114 13.54 -5.22 4.29
C CYS A 114 13.94 -6.59 3.74
N ASN A 115 13.37 -7.02 2.62
CA ASN A 115 13.75 -8.27 1.97
C ASN A 115 15.26 -8.31 1.65
N ALA A 116 15.81 -7.19 1.16
CA ALA A 116 17.24 -7.06 0.90
C ALA A 116 18.10 -7.21 2.16
N LYS A 117 17.67 -6.62 3.29
CA LYS A 117 18.38 -6.71 4.57
C LYS A 117 18.30 -8.09 5.21
N GLN A 118 17.20 -8.81 5.00
CA GLN A 118 17.04 -10.19 5.46
C GLN A 118 17.90 -11.15 4.63
N GLY A 119 17.92 -10.99 3.30
CA GLY A 119 18.74 -11.82 2.41
C GLY A 119 20.25 -11.64 2.60
N SER A 120 20.71 -10.46 3.06
CA SER A 120 22.12 -10.18 3.34
C SER A 120 22.62 -10.69 4.71
N ARG A 121 21.76 -11.31 5.53
CA ARG A 121 22.12 -11.89 6.84
C ARG A 121 22.28 -13.42 6.81
N LEU A 122 22.14 -14.03 5.63
CA LEU A 122 22.48 -15.42 5.34
C LEU A 122 23.89 -15.49 4.74
#